data_AF-A0A8T2JJ73-F1
#
_entry.id   AF-A0A8T2JJ73-F1
#
_cell.length_a   1.000
_cell.length_b   1.000
_cell.length_c   1.000
_cell.angle_alpha   90.00
_cell.angle_beta   90.00
_cell.angle_gamma   90.00
#
_symmetry.space_group_name_H-M   'P 1'
#
loop_
_entity.id
_entity.type
_entity.pdbx_description
1 polymer ?
#
loop_
_entity_poly.entity_id
_entity_poly.type
_entity_poly.pdbx_seq_one_letter_code
_entity_poly.pdbx_strand_id
1 'polypeptide(L)'
;MPVQSWIMIQGTLPTLHPQGPLPSTVAGFWQMVWENGCVVIVMLTSLAENGVKQCYHYWPDEGSNLYHIYEVNLVSEHIWCEDFLVRSFYLKNLQTNETRTVTQFNFLNWNDQGVPASTRSLLDFRRKVNKCYKGRSCPVIVHCRQV
;
A
#
# COMPACT_ATOMS: atom_id res chain seq x y z
N MET A 1 -15.26 5.14 3.05
CA MET A 1 -14.26 5.64 2.07
C MET A 1 -13.56 6.92 2.55
N PRO A 2 -14.18 8.12 2.69
CA PRO A 2 -13.43 9.32 3.08
C PRO A 2 -12.89 9.21 4.52
N VAL A 3 -13.72 8.84 5.47
CA VAL A 3 -13.38 8.92 6.91
C VAL A 3 -12.12 8.09 7.28
N GLN A 4 -11.90 6.94 6.65
CA GLN A 4 -10.78 6.03 6.96
C GLN A 4 -9.42 6.64 6.56
N SER A 5 -9.33 7.18 5.34
CA SER A 5 -8.12 7.87 4.86
C SER A 5 -7.84 9.14 5.65
N TRP A 6 -8.89 9.89 6.03
CA TRP A 6 -8.75 11.13 6.81
C TRP A 6 -8.21 10.89 8.23
N ILE A 7 -8.56 9.78 8.87
CA ILE A 7 -8.05 9.42 10.21
C ILE A 7 -6.55 9.11 10.18
N MET A 8 -6.09 8.48 9.10
CA MET A 8 -4.68 8.11 8.93
C MET A 8 -3.78 9.30 8.60
N ILE A 9 -4.31 10.31 7.93
CA ILE A 9 -3.52 11.36 7.26
C ILE A 9 -3.97 12.76 7.69
N GLN A 10 -4.08 13.00 9.00
CA GLN A 10 -4.12 14.39 9.48
C GLN A 10 -2.77 15.07 9.19
N GLY A 11 -2.78 16.03 8.25
CA GLY A 11 -1.71 17.00 7.99
C GLY A 11 -0.91 16.78 6.69
N THR A 12 -0.98 17.76 5.79
CA THR A 12 0.01 18.21 4.78
C THR A 12 0.68 17.22 3.79
N LEU A 13 0.47 15.91 3.87
CA LEU A 13 1.06 14.98 2.90
C LEU A 13 0.26 14.95 1.59
N PRO A 14 0.91 15.05 0.41
CA PRO A 14 0.25 14.79 -0.86
C PRO A 14 -0.15 13.31 -0.93
N THR A 15 -1.40 13.01 -1.28
CA THR A 15 -1.92 11.63 -1.29
C THR A 15 -2.71 11.32 -2.55
N LEU A 16 -2.55 10.10 -3.07
CA LEU A 16 -3.36 9.55 -4.16
C LEU A 16 -4.30 8.48 -3.60
N HIS A 17 -5.58 8.52 -3.98
CA HIS A 17 -6.62 7.62 -3.47
C HIS A 17 -7.22 6.76 -4.59
N PRO A 18 -6.46 5.84 -5.21
CA PRO A 18 -7.02 4.92 -6.18
C PRO A 18 -7.93 3.89 -5.49
N GLN A 19 -8.86 3.32 -6.26
CA GLN A 19 -9.52 2.07 -5.87
C GLN A 19 -8.49 0.94 -5.78
N GLY A 20 -8.81 -0.14 -5.06
CA GLY A 20 -7.97 -1.35 -5.05
C GLY A 20 -7.69 -1.85 -6.49
N PRO A 21 -6.45 -2.25 -6.86
CA PRO A 21 -6.14 -2.65 -8.23
C PRO A 21 -6.94 -3.86 -8.66
N LEU A 22 -7.52 -3.87 -9.87
CA LEU A 22 -8.19 -5.01 -10.54
C LEU A 22 -7.16 -5.87 -11.29
N PRO A 23 -7.45 -7.15 -11.62
CA PRO A 23 -6.53 -7.96 -12.43
C PRO A 23 -6.07 -7.25 -13.70
N SER A 24 -6.96 -6.51 -14.36
CA SER A 24 -6.67 -5.74 -15.58
C SER A 24 -5.92 -4.43 -15.34
N THR A 25 -5.87 -3.91 -14.11
CA THR A 25 -5.28 -2.59 -13.79
C THR A 25 -4.03 -2.65 -12.94
N VAL A 26 -3.56 -3.84 -12.53
CA VAL A 26 -2.33 -4.02 -11.74
C VAL A 26 -1.11 -3.37 -12.41
N ALA A 27 -0.95 -3.53 -13.72
CA ALA A 27 0.15 -2.90 -14.44
C ALA A 27 0.07 -1.36 -14.40
N GLY A 28 -1.13 -0.80 -14.57
CA GLY A 28 -1.37 0.64 -14.45
C GLY A 28 -1.15 1.16 -13.02
N PHE A 29 -1.42 0.34 -11.99
CA PHE A 29 -1.12 0.69 -10.61
C PHE A 29 0.38 0.86 -10.38
N TRP A 30 1.21 -0.08 -10.83
CA TRP A 30 2.67 0.03 -10.71
C TRP A 30 3.26 1.14 -11.57
N GLN A 31 2.66 1.42 -12.74
CA GLN A 31 2.99 2.60 -13.53
C GLN A 31 2.73 3.89 -12.76
N MET A 32 1.56 4.03 -12.14
CA MET A 32 1.23 5.20 -11.32
C MET A 32 2.19 5.35 -10.13
N VAL A 33 2.55 4.25 -9.45
CA VAL A 33 3.56 4.24 -8.37
C VAL A 33 4.88 4.80 -8.88
N TRP A 34 5.32 4.35 -10.07
CA TRP A 34 6.57 4.77 -10.67
C TRP A 34 6.56 6.24 -11.10
N GLU A 35 5.59 6.66 -11.92
CA GLU A 35 5.54 8.00 -12.51
C GLU A 35 5.38 9.10 -11.46
N ASN A 36 4.63 8.83 -10.38
CA ASN A 36 4.44 9.79 -9.30
C ASN A 36 5.60 9.80 -8.28
N GLY A 37 6.60 8.94 -8.44
CA GLY A 37 7.70 8.86 -7.47
C GLY A 37 7.28 8.29 -6.11
N CYS A 38 6.15 7.58 -6.04
CA CYS A 38 5.61 7.06 -4.79
C CYS A 38 6.53 5.97 -4.24
N VAL A 39 6.98 6.15 -2.99
CA VAL A 39 7.79 5.15 -2.26
C VAL A 39 7.05 4.56 -1.06
N VAL A 40 5.84 5.05 -0.78
CA VAL A 40 4.98 4.56 0.30
C VAL A 40 3.59 4.25 -0.24
N ILE A 41 3.13 3.03 0.03
CA ILE A 41 1.77 2.55 -0.24
C ILE A 41 1.12 2.22 1.10
N VAL A 42 -0.11 2.65 1.32
CA VAL A 42 -0.94 2.31 2.48
C VAL A 42 -2.16 1.55 1.95
N MET A 43 -2.28 0.29 2.33
CA MET A 43 -3.41 -0.58 2.06
C MET A 43 -4.22 -0.73 3.35
N LEU A 44 -5.50 -0.37 3.32
CA LEU A 44 -6.38 -0.33 4.50
C LEU A 44 -7.46 -1.43 4.46
N THR A 45 -7.20 -2.56 3.81
CA THR A 45 -8.13 -3.70 3.74
C THR A 45 -7.36 -5.01 3.64
N SER A 46 -7.99 -6.10 4.07
CA SER A 46 -7.51 -7.45 3.77
C SER A 46 -7.81 -7.83 2.30
N LEU A 47 -7.15 -8.86 1.75
CA LEU A 47 -7.45 -9.31 0.37
C LEU A 47 -8.88 -9.87 0.25
N ALA A 48 -9.38 -10.47 1.33
CA ALA A 48 -10.74 -10.95 1.44
C ALA A 48 -11.28 -10.73 2.86
N GLU A 49 -12.58 -10.45 2.96
CA GLU A 49 -13.31 -10.31 4.22
C GLU A 49 -14.60 -11.12 4.12
N ASN A 50 -14.85 -12.02 5.09
CA ASN A 50 -16.01 -12.92 5.09
C ASN A 50 -16.22 -13.70 3.78
N GLY A 51 -15.13 -14.11 3.13
CA GLY A 51 -15.15 -14.82 1.84
C GLY A 51 -15.36 -13.92 0.61
N VAL A 52 -15.57 -12.62 0.79
CA VAL A 52 -15.71 -11.63 -0.29
C VAL A 52 -14.33 -11.04 -0.60
N LYS A 53 -13.91 -11.11 -1.87
CA LYS A 53 -12.66 -10.48 -2.32
C LYS A 53 -12.80 -8.96 -2.22
N GLN A 54 -11.89 -8.33 -1.49
CA GLN A 54 -11.85 -6.88 -1.30
C GLN A 54 -10.77 -6.23 -2.16
N CYS A 55 -9.66 -6.92 -2.44
CA CYS A 55 -8.60 -6.36 -3.28
C CYS A 55 -7.90 -7.48 -4.05
N TYR A 56 -7.52 -7.22 -5.30
CA TYR A 56 -6.67 -8.16 -6.03
C TYR A 56 -5.25 -8.13 -5.47
N HIS A 57 -4.60 -9.28 -5.53
CA HIS A 57 -3.21 -9.44 -5.14
C HIS A 57 -2.29 -8.86 -6.23
N TYR A 58 -1.79 -7.64 -6.02
CA TYR A 58 -1.02 -6.89 -7.02
C TYR A 58 0.51 -6.95 -6.82
N TRP A 59 1.00 -7.82 -5.94
CA TRP A 59 2.43 -7.99 -5.64
C TRP A 59 2.82 -9.48 -5.72
N PRO A 60 4.12 -9.83 -5.81
CA PRO A 60 4.56 -11.23 -5.73
C PRO A 60 4.55 -11.76 -4.28
N ASP A 61 4.20 -13.04 -4.10
CA ASP A 61 4.34 -13.74 -2.82
C ASP A 61 5.81 -14.08 -2.49
N GLU A 62 6.61 -14.33 -3.52
CA GLU A 62 8.04 -14.61 -3.44
C GLU A 62 8.76 -14.14 -4.70
N GLY A 63 10.03 -13.76 -4.57
CA GLY A 63 10.83 -13.28 -5.70
C GLY A 63 10.18 -12.09 -6.41
N SER A 64 10.14 -12.15 -7.75
CA SER A 64 9.71 -11.05 -8.60
C SER A 64 8.59 -11.40 -9.58
N ASN A 65 7.65 -10.48 -9.76
CA ASN A 65 6.67 -10.49 -10.83
C ASN A 65 6.88 -9.32 -11.80
N LEU A 66 6.61 -9.54 -13.08
CA LEU A 66 6.65 -8.51 -14.11
C LEU A 66 5.25 -7.97 -14.40
N TYR A 67 5.09 -6.66 -14.23
CA TYR A 67 3.86 -5.94 -14.56
C TYR A 67 4.16 -4.93 -15.66
N HIS A 68 3.89 -5.30 -16.91
CA HIS A 68 4.31 -4.55 -18.09
C HIS A 68 5.85 -4.40 -18.16
N ILE A 69 6.38 -3.20 -17.94
CA ILE A 69 7.83 -2.91 -17.90
C ILE A 69 8.37 -2.78 -16.47
N TYR A 70 7.52 -2.99 -15.47
CA TYR A 70 7.84 -2.82 -14.05
C TYR A 70 8.05 -4.18 -13.40
N GLU A 71 9.30 -4.49 -13.08
CA GLU A 71 9.65 -5.66 -12.29
C GLU A 71 9.53 -5.30 -10.80
N VAL A 72 8.68 -6.03 -10.08
CA VAL A 72 8.44 -5.84 -8.66
C VAL A 72 8.96 -7.07 -7.95
N ASN A 73 9.94 -6.90 -7.08
CA ASN A 73 10.52 -7.96 -6.28
C ASN A 73 10.18 -7.77 -4.80
N LEU A 74 9.61 -8.79 -4.16
CA LEU A 74 9.39 -8.79 -2.71
C LEU A 74 10.74 -9.01 -2.02
N VAL A 75 11.19 -8.01 -1.26
CA VAL A 75 12.46 -8.06 -0.52
C VAL A 75 12.22 -8.59 0.89
N SER A 76 11.15 -8.15 1.53
CA SER A 76 10.81 -8.57 2.88
C SER A 76 9.35 -8.37 3.18
N GLU A 77 8.78 -9.27 3.95
CA GLU A 77 7.49 -9.11 4.63
C GLU A 77 7.71 -9.24 6.14
N HIS A 78 7.16 -8.29 6.90
CA HIS A 78 7.28 -8.26 8.35
C HIS A 78 5.91 -8.08 8.99
N ILE A 79 5.44 -9.11 9.68
CA ILE A 79 4.22 -9.10 10.48
C ILE A 79 4.54 -8.40 11.81
N TRP A 80 3.96 -7.23 12.05
CA TRP A 80 4.22 -6.47 13.27
C TRP A 80 3.30 -6.87 14.41
N CYS A 81 2.03 -7.08 14.09
CA CYS A 81 1.01 -7.59 14.99
C CYS A 81 -0.13 -8.19 14.14
N GLU A 82 -1.18 -8.66 14.81
CA GLU A 82 -2.38 -9.20 14.16
C GLU A 82 -3.11 -8.15 13.29
N ASP A 83 -2.91 -6.86 13.55
CA ASP A 83 -3.63 -5.79 12.86
C ASP A 83 -2.93 -5.29 11.59
N PHE A 84 -1.60 -5.43 11.46
CA PHE A 84 -0.89 -4.96 10.27
C PHE A 84 0.47 -5.61 10.03
N LEU A 85 0.88 -5.56 8.76
CA LEU A 85 2.20 -5.97 8.28
C LEU A 85 2.82 -4.90 7.39
N VAL A 86 4.12 -5.05 7.13
CA VAL A 86 4.88 -4.16 6.24
C VAL A 86 5.64 -4.98 5.23
N ARG A 87 5.54 -4.60 3.95
CA ARG A 87 6.31 -5.17 2.85
C ARG A 87 7.28 -4.15 2.29
N SER A 88 8.45 -4.61 1.89
CA SER A 88 9.41 -3.83 1.12
C SER A 88 9.57 -4.46 -0.25
N PHE A 89 9.40 -3.64 -1.28
CA PHE A 89 9.54 -4.01 -2.67
C PHE A 89 10.73 -3.31 -3.29
N TYR A 90 11.44 -4.04 -4.14
CA TYR A 90 12.37 -3.46 -5.10
C TYR A 90 11.65 -3.35 -6.44
N LEU A 91 11.43 -2.11 -6.88
CA LEU A 91 10.73 -1.78 -8.11
C LEU A 91 11.75 -1.33 -9.15
N LYS A 92 11.83 -2.03 -10.28
CA LYS A 92 12.74 -1.73 -11.38
C LYS A 92 11.96 -1.40 -12.65
N ASN A 93 12.30 -0.30 -13.29
CA ASN A 93 11.84 0.00 -14.64
C ASN A 93 12.81 -0.62 -15.64
N LEU A 94 12.35 -1.61 -16.41
CA LEU A 94 13.21 -2.35 -17.35
C LEU A 94 13.61 -1.54 -18.58
N GLN A 95 12.91 -0.45 -18.89
CA GLN A 95 13.27 0.43 -20.01
C GLN A 95 14.40 1.39 -19.62
N THR A 96 14.35 1.96 -18.42
CA THR A 96 15.37 2.93 -17.95
C THR A 96 16.47 2.31 -17.11
N ASN A 97 16.29 1.07 -16.64
CA ASN A 97 17.11 0.38 -15.63
C ASN A 97 17.19 1.11 -14.27
N GLU A 98 16.38 2.14 -14.05
CA GLU A 98 16.27 2.80 -12.76
C GLU A 98 15.53 1.90 -11.77
N THR A 99 15.85 2.09 -10.50
CA THR A 99 15.32 1.27 -9.40
C THR A 99 14.89 2.13 -8.23
N ARG A 100 13.87 1.67 -7.50
CA ARG A 100 13.32 2.34 -6.32
C ARG A 100 12.88 1.32 -5.30
N THR A 101 13.03 1.67 -4.02
CA THR A 101 12.43 0.89 -2.92
C THR A 101 11.07 1.44 -2.59
N VAL A 102 10.04 0.59 -2.62
CA VAL A 102 8.67 0.93 -2.27
C VAL A 102 8.27 0.17 -1.03
N THR A 103 7.75 0.87 -0.02
CA THR A 103 7.27 0.25 1.22
C THR A 103 5.75 0.24 1.23
N GLN A 104 5.15 -0.94 1.38
CA GLN A 104 3.71 -1.09 1.53
C GLN A 104 3.39 -1.39 3.00
N PHE A 105 2.53 -0.56 3.57
CA PHE A 105 1.93 -0.72 4.88
C PHE A 105 0.53 -1.29 4.70
N ASN A 106 0.28 -2.50 5.20
CA ASN A 106 -1.00 -3.17 5.03
C ASN A 106 -1.70 -3.37 6.37
N PHE A 107 -2.77 -2.62 6.60
CA PHE A 107 -3.62 -2.71 7.77
C PHE A 107 -4.76 -3.69 7.49
N LEU A 108 -4.73 -4.82 8.18
CA LEU A 108 -5.58 -5.99 7.91
C LEU A 108 -6.96 -5.87 8.56
N ASN A 109 -7.04 -5.18 9.70
CA ASN A 109 -8.20 -5.23 10.58
C ASN A 109 -8.97 -3.90 10.63
N TRP A 110 -9.32 -3.34 9.47
CA TRP A 110 -10.20 -2.18 9.36
C TRP A 110 -11.59 -2.57 8.86
N ASN A 111 -12.40 -3.11 9.77
CA ASN A 111 -13.75 -3.58 9.44
C ASN A 111 -14.74 -2.43 9.11
N ASP A 112 -15.85 -2.82 8.48
CA ASP A 112 -16.95 -1.93 8.05
C ASP A 112 -17.76 -1.31 9.19
N GLN A 113 -17.57 -1.80 10.42
CA GLN A 113 -18.28 -1.32 11.61
C GLN A 113 -17.70 0.02 12.14
N GLY A 114 -16.75 0.62 11.41
CA GLY A 114 -16.48 2.05 11.46
C GLY A 114 -15.17 2.46 12.15
N VAL A 115 -14.53 1.58 12.92
CA VAL A 115 -13.25 1.87 13.60
C VAL A 115 -12.49 0.59 13.94
N PRO A 116 -11.14 0.58 13.83
CA PRO A 116 -10.33 -0.53 14.34
C PRO A 116 -10.60 -0.77 15.82
N ALA A 117 -10.66 -2.04 16.24
CA ALA A 117 -10.91 -2.41 17.64
C ALA A 117 -9.83 -1.86 18.59
N SER A 118 -8.61 -1.65 18.10
CA SER A 118 -7.48 -1.08 18.84
C SER A 118 -7.04 0.26 18.23
N THR A 119 -7.37 1.35 18.92
CA THR A 119 -6.82 2.69 18.59
C THR A 119 -5.30 2.73 18.70
N ARG A 120 -4.70 1.91 19.58
CA ARG A 120 -3.25 1.82 19.75
C ARG A 120 -2.56 1.31 18.48
N SER A 121 -3.06 0.22 17.91
CA SER A 121 -2.50 -0.38 16.69
C SER A 121 -2.57 0.59 15.52
N LEU A 122 -3.68 1.33 15.40
CA LEU A 122 -3.85 2.38 14.41
C LEU A 122 -2.83 3.53 14.57
N LEU A 123 -2.63 4.01 15.79
CA LEU A 123 -1.66 5.06 16.09
C LEU A 123 -0.22 4.62 15.81
N ASP A 124 0.13 3.38 16.15
CA ASP A 124 1.45 2.82 15.89
C ASP A 124 1.71 2.61 14.40
N PHE A 125 0.70 2.14 13.66
CA PHE A 125 0.71 2.08 12.21
C PHE A 125 0.95 3.46 11.58
N ARG A 126 0.18 4.48 11.99
CA ARG A 126 0.35 5.87 11.52
C ARG A 126 1.75 6.42 11.83
N ARG A 127 2.28 6.18 13.03
CA ARG A 127 3.65 6.59 13.40
C ARG A 127 4.70 5.98 12.48
N LYS A 128 4.55 4.69 12.13
CA LYS A 128 5.47 4.00 11.22
C LYS A 128 5.39 4.54 9.80
N VAL A 129 4.18 4.77 9.27
CA VAL A 129 3.97 5.40 7.95
C VAL A 129 4.65 6.77 7.91
N ASN A 130 4.37 7.63 8.90
CA ASN A 130 4.96 8.97 8.97
C ASN A 130 6.48 8.95 9.11
N LYS A 131 7.04 8.00 9.88
CA LYS A 131 8.49 7.82 10.01
C LYS A 131 9.13 7.42 8.68
N CYS A 132 8.50 6.52 7.93
CA CYS A 132 8.97 6.07 6.61
C CYS A 132 8.91 7.21 5.58
N TYR A 133 7.89 8.05 5.66
CA TYR A 133 7.68 9.17 4.75
C TYR A 133 8.52 10.42 5.08
N LYS A 134 9.02 10.56 6.32
CA LYS A 134 9.71 11.79 6.78
C LYS A 134 10.84 12.20 5.82
N GLY A 135 10.79 13.46 5.35
CA GLY A 135 11.79 14.03 4.44
C GLY A 135 11.57 13.70 2.95
N ARG A 136 10.42 13.12 2.58
CA ARG A 136 10.02 12.87 1.19
C ARG A 136 9.09 13.99 0.69
N SER A 137 9.12 14.23 -0.62
CA SER A 137 8.25 15.18 -1.32
C SER A 137 7.32 14.51 -2.34
N CYS A 138 7.35 13.18 -2.45
CA CYS A 138 6.48 12.41 -3.33
C CYS A 138 5.13 12.14 -2.65
N PRO A 139 4.05 11.84 -3.39
CA PRO A 139 2.79 11.44 -2.78
C PRO A 139 2.86 10.07 -2.10
N VAL A 140 1.97 9.86 -1.12
CA VAL A 140 1.65 8.55 -0.55
C VAL A 140 0.43 7.98 -1.28
N ILE A 141 0.49 6.74 -1.74
CA ILE A 141 -0.69 6.06 -2.30
C ILE A 141 -1.45 5.43 -1.14
N VAL A 142 -2.75 5.73 -1.02
CA VAL A 142 -3.63 5.14 -0.01
C VAL A 142 -4.82 4.50 -0.71
N HIS A 143 -5.01 3.20 -0.53
CA HIS A 143 -6.16 2.49 -1.09
C HIS A 143 -6.74 1.48 -0.10
N CYS A 144 -7.96 1.04 -0.38
CA CYS A 144 -8.65 0.02 0.39
C CYS A 144 -9.20 -1.03 -0.58
N ARG A 145 -10.50 -1.00 -0.86
CA ARG A 145 -11.21 -2.07 -1.58
C ARG A 145 -11.37 -1.76 -3.06
N GLN A 146 -11.53 -2.82 -3.84
CA GLN A 146 -12.30 -2.86 -5.06
C GLN A 146 -13.76 -2.80 -4.64
N VAL A 147 -14.54 -1.91 -5.25
CA VAL A 147 -15.94 -1.66 -4.90
C VAL A 147 -16.77 -2.95 -4.80
#